data_AF-A0A3M1MWN7-F1
#
_entry.id   AF-A0A3M1MWN7-F1
#
_cell.length_a   1.000
_cell.length_b   1.000
_cell.length_c   1.000
_cell.angle_alpha   90.00
_cell.angle_beta   90.00
_cell.angle_gamma   90.00
#
_symmetry.space_group_name_H-M   'P 1'
#
loop_
_entity.id
_entity.type
_entity.pdbx_description
1 polymer ?
#
loop_
_entity_poly.entity_id
_entity_poly.type
_entity_poly.pdbx_seq_one_letter_code
_entity_poly.pdbx_strand_id
1 'polypeptide(L)'
;DLFFVLSGFLITRILLHHREAENYFRVFYLRRVARIFPLYYFVLLLFWSLRWMAQQGNLLPAALFASAMPLWPYFLYLQNFSMVLHGTFGNEFLAVTWSLAVEEQFYLFLPFLVRKSERRKFPVLAGFLVIFPLMLRYTLGSGHFYDFVLMPWRMDALFFGALLAIVEAAPGGLALAQRYGGVLKAVLGVLVAFFVYTSFAEPLGTLKHFFLLGLMYALLILLLISDDSAWLAHLFKAPFLRFLGGISYGIYLFHQMVNGILHALVLHRSPRLVDAHSAAVTVLAGLVTCLLALATYHGFEKRLIAWGHRFRYRG
;
A
#
# COMPACT_ATOMS: atom_id res chain seq x y z
N ASP A 1 0.80 -6.23 -0.97
CA ASP A 1 0.16 -6.27 -2.31
C ASP A 1 -1.27 -5.75 -2.33
N LEU A 2 -2.15 -6.14 -1.40
CA LEU A 2 -3.55 -5.64 -1.38
C LEU A 2 -3.65 -4.10 -1.48
N PHE A 3 -2.81 -3.37 -0.73
CA PHE A 3 -2.79 -1.91 -0.77
C PHE A 3 -2.45 -1.37 -2.17
N PHE A 4 -1.47 -1.96 -2.85
CA PHE A 4 -1.12 -1.61 -4.23
C PHE A 4 -2.25 -1.91 -5.21
N VAL A 5 -2.92 -3.07 -5.10
CA VAL A 5 -4.06 -3.39 -5.98
C VAL A 5 -5.21 -2.41 -5.76
N LEU A 6 -5.52 -2.08 -4.50
CA LEU A 6 -6.54 -1.09 -4.17
C LEU A 6 -6.17 0.31 -4.64
N SER A 7 -4.91 0.71 -4.47
CA SER A 7 -4.40 2.01 -4.95
C SER A 7 -4.51 2.09 -6.47
N GLY A 8 -4.01 1.09 -7.18
CA GLY A 8 -4.14 0.96 -8.64
C GLY A 8 -5.58 1.05 -9.12
N PHE A 9 -6.50 0.34 -8.46
CA PHE A 9 -7.93 0.36 -8.77
C PHE A 9 -8.55 1.74 -8.56
N LEU A 10 -8.45 2.29 -7.35
CA LEU A 10 -9.10 3.54 -6.99
C LEU A 10 -8.55 4.72 -7.80
N ILE A 11 -7.24 4.78 -8.00
CA ILE A 11 -6.60 5.86 -8.74
C ILE A 11 -6.96 5.77 -10.21
N THR A 12 -6.79 4.61 -10.84
CA THR A 12 -7.13 4.44 -12.26
C THR A 12 -8.60 4.73 -12.52
N ARG A 13 -9.51 4.29 -11.65
CA ARG A 13 -10.95 4.59 -11.74
C ARG A 13 -11.22 6.09 -11.75
N ILE A 14 -10.65 6.84 -10.81
CA ILE A 14 -10.81 8.31 -10.73
C ILE A 14 -10.25 8.99 -11.99
N LEU A 15 -9.08 8.55 -12.46
CA LEU A 15 -8.41 9.13 -13.62
C LEU A 15 -9.15 8.82 -14.93
N LEU A 16 -9.72 7.63 -15.07
CA LEU A 16 -10.56 7.27 -16.23
C LEU A 16 -11.85 8.10 -16.26
N HIS A 17 -12.51 8.28 -15.11
CA HIS A 17 -13.76 9.04 -15.02
C HIS A 17 -13.58 10.53 -15.34
N HIS A 18 -12.45 11.12 -14.92
CA HIS A 18 -12.17 12.54 -15.14
C HIS A 18 -11.15 12.80 -16.24
N ARG A 19 -10.95 11.86 -17.16
CA ARG A 19 -9.89 11.90 -18.17
C ARG A 19 -9.86 13.19 -18.99
N GLU A 20 -11.02 13.79 -19.27
CA GLU A 20 -11.14 15.00 -20.09
C GLU A 20 -11.15 16.31 -19.30
N ALA A 21 -11.09 16.27 -17.97
CA ALA A 21 -11.16 17.47 -17.16
C ALA A 21 -9.98 18.43 -17.44
N GLU A 22 -10.26 19.72 -17.61
CA GLU A 22 -9.21 20.73 -17.87
C GLU A 22 -8.22 20.83 -16.71
N ASN A 23 -8.72 20.74 -15.48
CA ASN A 23 -7.95 20.83 -14.25
C ASN A 23 -7.53 19.46 -13.69
N TYR A 24 -7.46 18.43 -14.55
CA TYR A 24 -7.16 17.03 -14.23
C TYR A 24 -5.98 16.87 -13.25
N PHE A 25 -4.79 17.32 -13.63
CA PHE A 25 -3.58 17.16 -12.82
C PHE A 25 -3.68 17.92 -11.50
N ARG A 26 -4.17 19.17 -11.54
CA ARG A 26 -4.27 20.03 -10.35
C ARG A 26 -5.17 19.41 -9.28
N VAL A 27 -6.38 18.98 -9.65
CA VAL A 27 -7.32 18.38 -8.69
C VAL A 27 -6.82 17.04 -8.19
N PHE A 28 -6.23 16.23 -9.08
CA PHE A 28 -5.64 14.95 -8.71
C PHE A 28 -4.56 15.12 -7.63
N TYR A 29 -3.52 15.91 -7.90
CA TYR A 29 -2.39 16.07 -6.97
C TYR A 29 -2.80 16.77 -5.68
N LEU A 30 -3.65 17.81 -5.72
CA LEU A 30 -4.11 18.48 -4.49
C LEU A 30 -4.83 17.53 -3.54
N ARG A 31 -5.69 16.64 -4.07
CA ARG A 31 -6.39 15.65 -3.24
C ARG A 31 -5.44 14.60 -2.65
N ARG A 32 -4.38 14.24 -3.37
CA ARG A 32 -3.38 13.26 -2.89
C ARG A 32 -2.46 13.87 -1.83
N VAL A 33 -1.95 15.07 -2.10
CA VAL A 33 -1.16 15.85 -1.13
C VAL A 33 -1.97 16.02 0.16
N ALA A 34 -3.24 16.46 0.07
CA ALA A 34 -4.08 16.65 1.26
C ALA A 34 -4.36 15.37 2.07
N ARG A 35 -4.24 14.20 1.44
CA ARG A 35 -4.51 12.90 2.06
C ARG A 35 -3.26 12.24 2.66
N ILE A 36 -2.13 12.33 1.96
CA ILE A 36 -0.93 11.53 2.25
C ILE A 36 0.09 12.35 3.03
N PHE A 37 0.43 13.53 2.52
CA PHE A 37 1.57 14.32 3.03
C PHE A 37 1.44 14.70 4.51
N PRO A 38 0.27 15.15 5.03
CA PRO A 38 0.17 15.62 6.40
C PRO A 38 0.61 14.57 7.43
N LEU A 39 0.08 13.35 7.32
CA LEU A 39 0.40 12.30 8.27
C LEU A 39 1.80 11.72 8.04
N TYR A 40 2.21 11.59 6.77
CA TYR A 40 3.56 11.14 6.45
C TYR A 40 4.63 12.05 7.05
N TYR A 41 4.55 13.36 6.80
CA TYR A 41 5.51 14.32 7.36
C TYR A 41 5.39 14.45 8.87
N PHE A 42 4.18 14.33 9.44
CA PHE A 42 4.02 14.25 10.89
C PHE A 42 4.80 13.08 11.49
N VAL A 43 4.70 11.88 10.89
CA VAL A 43 5.44 10.69 11.35
C VAL A 43 6.94 10.86 11.18
N LEU A 44 7.40 11.45 10.07
CA LEU A 44 8.84 11.74 9.87
C LEU A 44 9.39 12.72 10.92
N LEU A 45 8.65 13.81 11.19
CA LEU A 45 9.03 14.81 12.20
C LEU A 45 8.99 14.22 13.61
N LEU A 46 8.00 13.38 13.91
CA LEU A 46 7.90 12.67 15.18
C LEU A 46 9.08 11.71 15.37
N PHE A 47 9.39 10.89 14.35
CA PHE A 47 10.56 10.01 14.36
C PHE A 47 11.85 10.80 14.61
N TRP A 48 12.04 11.91 13.92
CA TRP A 48 13.23 12.74 14.08
C TRP A 48 13.32 13.36 15.48
N SER A 49 12.22 13.88 16.00
CA SER A 49 12.15 14.46 17.34
C SER A 49 12.50 13.41 18.41
N LEU A 50 11.93 12.20 18.30
CA LEU A 50 12.21 11.09 19.22
C LEU A 50 13.66 10.61 19.12
N ARG A 51 14.21 10.54 17.90
CA ARG A 51 15.64 10.22 17.68
C ARG A 51 16.53 11.25 18.36
N TRP A 52 16.26 12.55 18.18
CA TRP A 52 17.02 13.62 18.82
C TRP A 52 16.97 13.49 20.34
N MET A 53 15.79 13.29 20.92
CA MET A 53 15.61 13.11 22.36
C MET A 53 16.38 11.90 22.89
N ALA A 54 16.35 10.76 22.17
CA ALA A 54 17.07 9.54 22.54
C ALA A 54 18.60 9.73 22.53
N GLN A 55 19.13 10.54 21.61
CA GLN A 55 20.56 10.87 21.54
C GLN A 55 21.05 11.72 22.71
N GLN A 56 20.16 12.50 23.34
CA GLN A 56 20.46 13.29 24.54
C GLN A 56 20.44 12.45 25.85
N GLY A 57 20.29 11.13 25.75
CA GLY A 57 20.23 10.24 26.91
C GLY A 57 18.87 10.21 27.63
N ASN A 58 17.82 10.74 27.01
CA ASN A 58 16.47 10.66 27.56
C ASN A 58 15.83 9.27 27.39
N LEU A 59 14.69 9.07 28.07
CA LEU A 59 13.63 8.02 28.07
C LEU A 59 13.66 6.83 27.07
N LEU A 60 14.29 6.91 25.90
CA LEU A 60 14.33 5.85 24.88
C LEU A 60 15.77 5.49 24.46
N PRO A 61 16.10 4.20 24.29
CA PRO A 61 17.41 3.78 23.81
C PRO A 61 17.73 4.34 22.41
N ALA A 62 18.87 5.01 22.26
CA ALA A 62 19.33 5.56 20.96
C ALA A 62 19.46 4.50 19.86
N ALA A 63 19.72 3.24 20.24
CA ALA A 63 19.80 2.10 19.32
C ALA A 63 18.49 1.87 18.52
N LEU A 64 17.32 2.23 19.08
CA LEU A 64 16.03 2.11 18.38
C LEU A 64 15.93 3.00 17.15
N PHE A 65 16.66 4.11 17.13
CA PHE A 65 16.63 5.11 16.07
C PHE A 65 17.87 5.06 15.16
N ALA A 66 18.75 4.07 15.38
CA ALA A 66 19.89 3.85 14.53
C ALA A 66 19.44 3.53 13.11
N SER A 67 20.10 4.14 12.13
CA SER A 67 19.88 3.89 10.72
C SER A 67 21.18 4.11 9.97
N ALA A 68 21.52 3.18 9.08
CA ALA A 68 22.63 3.33 8.14
C ALA A 68 22.30 4.29 6.99
N MET A 69 21.02 4.65 6.80
CA MET A 69 20.56 5.45 5.68
C MET A 69 20.47 6.94 6.03
N PRO A 70 20.76 7.83 5.07
CA PRO A 70 20.52 9.26 5.24
C PRO A 70 19.02 9.55 5.37
N LEU A 71 18.66 10.63 6.05
CA LEU A 71 17.25 11.02 6.26
C LEU A 71 16.63 11.77 5.08
N TRP A 72 17.44 12.45 4.26
CA TRP A 72 16.93 13.27 3.15
C TRP A 72 16.09 12.50 2.11
N PRO A 73 16.35 11.22 1.76
CA PRO A 73 15.55 10.50 0.77
C PRO A 73 14.10 10.31 1.21
N TYR A 74 13.84 10.22 2.52
CA TYR A 74 12.48 10.09 3.05
C TYR A 74 11.63 11.34 2.74
N PHE A 75 12.22 12.54 2.77
CA PHE A 75 11.50 13.77 2.43
C PHE A 75 11.10 13.87 0.96
N LEU A 76 11.78 13.13 0.08
CA LEU A 76 11.54 13.16 -1.36
C LEU A 76 10.85 11.90 -1.89
N TYR A 77 10.42 10.98 -1.01
CA TYR A 77 9.90 9.67 -1.40
C TYR A 77 10.90 8.86 -2.26
N LEU A 78 12.19 8.98 -1.94
CA LEU A 78 13.31 8.28 -2.62
C LEU A 78 14.00 7.26 -1.72
N GLN A 79 13.47 7.02 -0.50
CA GLN A 79 14.04 6.06 0.45
C GLN A 79 14.17 4.66 -0.13
N ASN A 80 13.27 4.22 -1.00
CA ASN A 80 13.36 2.89 -1.61
C ASN A 80 14.62 2.71 -2.46
N PHE A 81 15.11 3.75 -3.15
CA PHE A 81 16.41 3.71 -3.83
C PHE A 81 17.57 3.64 -2.84
N SER A 82 17.52 4.45 -1.78
CA SER A 82 18.55 4.39 -0.73
C SER A 82 18.59 3.02 -0.04
N MET A 83 17.45 2.36 0.13
CA MET A 83 17.37 1.01 0.68
C MET A 83 18.06 -0.02 -0.23
N VAL A 84 17.90 0.10 -1.55
CA VAL A 84 18.63 -0.73 -2.52
C VAL A 84 20.14 -0.49 -2.44
N LEU A 85 20.55 0.78 -2.42
CA LEU A 85 21.98 1.14 -2.38
C LEU A 85 22.68 0.63 -1.11
N HIS A 86 21.97 0.55 0.01
CA HIS A 86 22.52 0.14 1.30
C HIS A 86 22.20 -1.32 1.65
N GLY A 87 21.38 -2.01 0.85
CA GLY A 87 20.95 -3.39 1.09
C GLY A 87 20.14 -3.58 2.37
N THR A 88 19.43 -2.57 2.84
CA THR A 88 18.68 -2.59 4.11
C THR A 88 17.41 -1.75 4.02
N PHE A 89 16.38 -2.09 4.80
CA PHE A 89 15.18 -1.26 4.97
C PHE A 89 15.43 0.01 5.81
N GLY A 90 16.66 0.19 6.30
CA GLY A 90 17.02 1.34 7.13
C GLY A 90 16.56 1.13 8.56
N ASN A 91 15.94 2.15 9.15
CA ASN A 91 15.36 2.00 10.47
C ASN A 91 14.00 1.28 10.39
N GLU A 92 13.77 0.30 11.27
CA GLU A 92 12.54 -0.51 11.34
C GLU A 92 11.26 0.34 11.41
N PHE A 93 11.30 1.50 12.09
CA PHE A 93 10.12 2.36 12.25
C PHE A 93 9.69 2.98 10.92
N LEU A 94 10.66 3.27 10.04
CA LEU A 94 10.43 3.85 8.72
C LEU A 94 10.49 2.80 7.60
N ALA A 95 10.77 1.53 7.91
CA ALA A 95 10.92 0.47 6.92
C ALA A 95 9.70 0.39 6.00
N VAL A 96 8.49 0.43 6.56
CA VAL A 96 7.22 0.35 5.81
C VAL A 96 7.05 1.46 4.77
N THR A 97 7.76 2.59 4.91
CA THR A 97 7.61 3.72 4.00
C THR A 97 8.11 3.43 2.59
N TRP A 98 8.85 2.34 2.34
CA TRP A 98 9.26 1.97 0.97
C TRP A 98 8.06 1.83 0.03
N SER A 99 6.93 1.31 0.53
CA SER A 99 5.74 1.10 -0.28
C SER A 99 5.10 2.43 -0.69
N LEU A 100 5.18 3.45 0.17
CA LEU A 100 4.67 4.79 -0.11
C LEU A 100 5.51 5.48 -1.18
N ALA A 101 6.83 5.27 -1.18
CA ALA A 101 7.66 5.75 -2.28
C ALA A 101 7.23 5.14 -3.61
N VAL A 102 6.97 3.83 -3.64
CA VAL A 102 6.43 3.14 -4.83
C VAL A 102 5.09 3.74 -5.26
N GLU A 103 4.19 4.03 -4.32
CA GLU A 103 2.90 4.65 -4.62
C GLU A 103 3.02 6.08 -5.13
N GLU A 104 3.84 6.93 -4.53
CA GLU A 104 4.04 8.31 -5.01
C GLU A 104 4.66 8.31 -6.41
N GLN A 105 5.61 7.41 -6.69
CA GLN A 105 6.16 7.20 -8.03
C GLN A 105 5.07 6.78 -9.02
N PHE A 106 4.14 5.92 -8.61
CA PHE A 106 2.97 5.55 -9.40
C PHE A 106 1.98 6.70 -9.58
N TYR A 107 1.76 7.56 -8.58
CA TYR A 107 0.90 8.74 -8.68
C TYR A 107 1.51 9.81 -9.58
N LEU A 108 2.83 9.87 -9.68
CA LEU A 108 3.50 10.68 -10.68
C LEU A 108 3.30 10.06 -12.08
N PHE A 109 3.49 8.75 -12.24
CA PHE A 109 3.47 8.09 -13.55
C PHE A 109 2.06 7.92 -14.17
N LEU A 110 1.10 7.39 -13.40
CA LEU A 110 -0.19 6.93 -13.92
C LEU A 110 -1.07 8.05 -14.52
N PRO A 111 -1.20 9.26 -13.95
CA PRO A 111 -2.00 10.33 -14.55
C PRO A 111 -1.52 10.71 -15.95
N PHE A 112 -0.20 10.78 -16.17
CA PHE A 112 0.33 11.03 -17.52
C PHE A 112 0.03 9.87 -18.45
N LEU A 113 0.22 8.63 -17.99
CA LEU A 113 -0.07 7.42 -18.76
C LEU A 113 -1.55 7.39 -19.21
N VAL A 114 -2.48 7.65 -18.31
CA VAL A 114 -3.92 7.65 -18.59
C VAL A 114 -4.29 8.82 -19.51
N ARG A 115 -3.77 10.03 -19.27
CA ARG A 115 -4.12 11.22 -20.08
C ARG A 115 -3.55 11.17 -21.50
N LYS A 116 -2.32 10.66 -21.66
CA LYS A 116 -1.59 10.65 -22.95
C LYS A 116 -1.83 9.40 -23.80
N SER A 117 -2.18 8.26 -23.19
CA SER A 117 -2.56 7.08 -23.97
C SER A 117 -3.84 7.32 -24.77
N GLU A 118 -4.08 6.54 -25.80
CA GLU A 118 -5.41 6.45 -26.42
C GLU A 118 -6.32 5.56 -25.56
N ARG A 119 -7.62 5.89 -25.47
CA ARG A 119 -8.59 5.11 -24.67
C ARG A 119 -8.58 3.62 -25.02
N ARG A 120 -8.41 3.29 -26.30
CA ARG A 120 -8.39 1.91 -26.83
C ARG A 120 -7.07 1.18 -26.56
N LYS A 121 -5.95 1.91 -26.42
CA LYS A 121 -4.61 1.33 -26.20
C LYS A 121 -4.27 1.15 -24.72
N PHE A 122 -4.92 1.92 -23.84
CA PHE A 122 -4.66 1.88 -22.40
C PHE A 122 -4.82 0.46 -21.77
N PRO A 123 -5.85 -0.35 -22.12
CA PRO A 123 -5.96 -1.71 -21.59
C PRO A 123 -4.79 -2.62 -21.99
N VAL A 124 -4.32 -2.51 -23.23
CA VAL A 124 -3.16 -3.27 -23.73
C VAL A 124 -1.90 -2.87 -22.98
N LEU A 125 -1.71 -1.56 -22.78
CA LEU A 125 -0.58 -1.03 -22.02
C LEU A 125 -0.61 -1.46 -20.55
N ALA A 126 -1.77 -1.40 -19.90
CA ALA A 126 -1.94 -1.89 -18.54
C ALA A 126 -1.65 -3.40 -18.45
N GLY A 127 -2.11 -4.20 -19.42
CA GLY A 127 -1.79 -5.63 -19.51
C GLY A 127 -0.29 -5.89 -19.66
N PHE A 128 0.40 -5.12 -20.51
CA PHE A 128 1.86 -5.19 -20.63
C PHE A 128 2.56 -4.86 -19.31
N LEU A 129 2.13 -3.80 -18.62
CA LEU A 129 2.73 -3.37 -17.35
C LEU A 129 2.46 -4.33 -16.18
N VAL A 130 1.43 -5.18 -16.27
CA VAL A 130 1.26 -6.32 -15.35
C VAL A 130 2.35 -7.38 -15.58
N ILE A 131 2.68 -7.68 -16.84
CA ILE A 131 3.67 -8.73 -17.18
C ILE A 131 5.11 -8.21 -17.06
N PHE A 132 5.33 -6.91 -17.20
CA PHE A 132 6.65 -6.30 -17.22
C PHE A 132 7.54 -6.65 -16.01
N PRO A 133 7.06 -6.65 -14.75
CA PRO A 133 7.86 -7.11 -13.61
C PRO A 133 8.32 -8.58 -13.71
N LEU A 134 7.53 -9.46 -14.33
CA LEU A 134 7.96 -10.84 -14.57
C LEU A 134 9.09 -10.88 -15.61
N MET A 135 9.01 -10.05 -16.65
CA MET A 135 10.08 -9.92 -17.64
C MET A 135 11.37 -9.40 -17.00
N LEU A 136 11.28 -8.38 -16.13
CA LEU A 136 12.44 -7.86 -15.41
C LEU A 136 13.10 -8.93 -14.53
N ARG A 137 12.32 -9.69 -13.76
CA ARG A 137 12.83 -10.78 -12.92
C ARG A 137 13.45 -11.92 -13.73
N TYR A 138 12.90 -12.22 -14.91
CA TYR A 138 13.45 -13.23 -15.79
C TYR A 138 14.77 -12.78 -16.44
N THR A 139 14.86 -11.52 -16.85
CA THR A 139 16.02 -10.99 -17.60
C THR A 139 17.16 -10.50 -16.72
N LEU A 140 16.86 -9.83 -15.61
CA LEU A 140 17.84 -9.23 -14.70
C LEU A 140 18.12 -10.11 -13.48
N GLY A 141 17.54 -11.31 -13.44
CA GLY A 141 17.61 -12.17 -12.27
C GLY A 141 16.66 -11.76 -11.16
N SER A 142 16.62 -12.60 -10.14
CA SER A 142 15.61 -12.60 -9.10
C SER A 142 16.27 -12.90 -7.76
N GLY A 143 15.88 -12.22 -6.69
CA GLY A 143 16.40 -12.40 -5.33
C GLY A 143 17.12 -11.17 -4.81
N HIS A 144 16.99 -10.05 -5.52
CA HIS A 144 17.68 -8.81 -5.21
C HIS A 144 16.77 -7.88 -4.41
N PHE A 145 17.38 -7.00 -3.61
CA PHE A 145 16.65 -6.05 -2.78
C PHE A 145 15.71 -5.16 -3.61
N TYR A 146 16.10 -4.80 -4.83
CA TYR A 146 15.26 -3.99 -5.73
C TYR A 146 13.95 -4.65 -6.13
N ASP A 147 13.88 -5.99 -6.12
CA ASP A 147 12.65 -6.73 -6.45
C ASP A 147 11.52 -6.43 -5.45
N PHE A 148 11.91 -6.09 -4.21
CA PHE A 148 11.00 -5.86 -3.10
C PHE A 148 10.53 -4.41 -3.05
N VAL A 149 11.42 -3.45 -3.32
CA VAL A 149 11.17 -2.03 -2.96
C VAL A 149 11.06 -1.08 -4.15
N LEU A 150 11.48 -1.45 -5.36
CA LEU A 150 11.41 -0.55 -6.51
C LEU A 150 10.11 -0.69 -7.27
N MET A 151 9.54 0.45 -7.69
CA MET A 151 8.28 0.49 -8.43
C MET A 151 8.29 -0.37 -9.70
N PRO A 152 9.36 -0.41 -10.53
CA PRO A 152 9.32 -1.21 -11.74
C PRO A 152 9.15 -2.72 -11.52
N TRP A 153 9.57 -3.23 -10.37
CA TRP A 153 9.37 -4.64 -9.98
C TRP A 153 8.07 -4.87 -9.23
N ARG A 154 7.41 -3.82 -8.73
CA ARG A 154 6.18 -3.91 -7.93
C ARG A 154 4.93 -3.36 -8.65
N MET A 155 5.10 -2.93 -9.90
CA MET A 155 4.01 -2.35 -10.68
C MET A 155 2.94 -3.36 -11.09
N ASP A 156 3.22 -4.66 -11.03
CA ASP A 156 2.26 -5.74 -11.30
C ASP A 156 1.00 -5.60 -10.44
N ALA A 157 1.16 -5.48 -9.13
CA ALA A 157 0.04 -5.27 -8.21
C ALA A 157 -0.73 -3.97 -8.50
N LEU A 158 -0.03 -2.88 -8.81
CA LEU A 158 -0.65 -1.59 -9.14
C LEU A 158 -1.46 -1.68 -10.45
N PHE A 159 -0.93 -2.34 -11.48
CA PHE A 159 -1.59 -2.48 -12.77
C PHE A 159 -2.65 -3.58 -12.80
N PHE A 160 -2.59 -4.58 -11.93
CA PHE A 160 -3.75 -5.43 -11.65
C PHE A 160 -4.93 -4.60 -11.17
N GLY A 161 -4.70 -3.66 -10.24
CA GLY A 161 -5.70 -2.67 -9.85
C GLY A 161 -6.19 -1.82 -11.02
N ALA A 162 -5.28 -1.33 -11.87
CA ALA A 162 -5.66 -0.57 -13.05
C ALA A 162 -6.56 -1.36 -14.03
N LEU A 163 -6.25 -2.64 -14.27
CA LEU A 163 -7.07 -3.53 -15.10
C LEU A 163 -8.48 -3.72 -14.50
N LEU A 164 -8.60 -3.85 -13.17
CA LEU A 164 -9.92 -3.89 -12.53
C LEU A 164 -10.74 -2.63 -12.80
N ALA A 165 -10.12 -1.46 -12.73
CA ALA A 165 -10.82 -0.20 -13.01
C ALA A 165 -11.26 -0.10 -14.48
N ILE A 166 -10.49 -0.69 -15.39
CA ILE A 166 -10.86 -0.79 -16.81
C ILE A 166 -12.04 -1.74 -16.99
N VAL A 167 -12.04 -2.90 -16.34
CA VAL A 167 -13.16 -3.85 -16.36
C VAL A 167 -14.43 -3.22 -15.78
N GLU A 168 -14.31 -2.47 -14.67
CA GLU A 168 -15.43 -1.74 -14.06
C GLU A 168 -15.99 -0.66 -15.02
N ALA A 169 -15.12 0.05 -15.74
CA ALA A 169 -15.51 1.11 -16.66
C ALA A 169 -16.03 0.59 -18.02
N ALA A 170 -15.73 -0.67 -18.38
CA ALA A 170 -16.12 -1.25 -19.66
C ALA A 170 -17.61 -1.63 -19.68
N PRO A 171 -18.35 -1.34 -20.78
CA PRO A 171 -19.73 -1.77 -20.92
C PRO A 171 -19.88 -3.29 -20.76
N GLY A 172 -20.66 -3.73 -19.77
CA GLY A 172 -20.88 -5.15 -19.48
C GLY A 172 -19.71 -5.88 -18.81
N GLY A 173 -18.62 -5.20 -18.44
CA GLY A 173 -17.45 -5.85 -17.81
C GLY A 173 -17.78 -6.53 -16.49
N LEU A 174 -18.52 -5.84 -15.60
CA LEU A 174 -18.98 -6.44 -14.33
C LEU A 174 -20.04 -7.52 -14.54
N ALA A 175 -20.91 -7.38 -15.54
CA ALA A 175 -21.92 -8.40 -15.86
C ALA A 175 -21.26 -9.70 -16.35
N LEU A 176 -20.17 -9.59 -17.12
CA LEU A 176 -19.36 -10.73 -17.54
C LEU A 176 -18.68 -11.40 -16.35
N ALA A 177 -18.09 -10.60 -15.45
CA ALA A 177 -17.47 -11.11 -14.23
C ALA A 177 -18.50 -11.80 -13.31
N GLN A 178 -19.71 -11.27 -13.20
CA GLN A 178 -20.82 -11.89 -12.48
C GLN A 178 -21.25 -13.22 -13.13
N ARG A 179 -21.40 -13.24 -14.46
CA ARG A 179 -21.74 -14.45 -15.24
C ARG A 179 -20.74 -15.58 -15.02
N TYR A 180 -19.44 -15.26 -14.95
CA TYR A 180 -18.37 -16.23 -14.70
C TYR A 180 -17.95 -16.31 -13.22
N GLY A 181 -18.76 -15.78 -12.30
CA GLY A 181 -18.41 -15.69 -10.87
C GLY A 181 -18.06 -17.04 -10.24
N GLY A 182 -18.71 -18.14 -10.64
CA GLY A 182 -18.37 -19.50 -10.20
C GLY A 182 -16.97 -19.94 -10.63
N VAL A 183 -16.60 -19.68 -11.88
CA VAL A 183 -15.26 -19.98 -12.41
C VAL A 183 -14.21 -19.12 -11.73
N LEU A 184 -14.47 -17.81 -11.55
CA LEU A 184 -13.56 -16.91 -10.85
C LEU A 184 -13.32 -17.32 -9.40
N LYS A 185 -14.36 -17.79 -8.68
CA LYS A 185 -14.24 -18.36 -7.33
C LYS A 185 -13.39 -19.64 -7.32
N ALA A 186 -13.59 -20.53 -8.28
CA ALA A 186 -12.79 -21.75 -8.42
C ALA A 186 -11.31 -21.43 -8.70
N VAL A 187 -11.05 -20.51 -9.63
CA VAL A 187 -9.69 -20.02 -9.92
C VAL A 187 -9.07 -19.42 -8.67
N LEU A 188 -9.77 -18.54 -7.95
CA LEU A 188 -9.26 -17.98 -6.70
C LEU A 188 -8.94 -19.07 -5.67
N GLY A 189 -9.81 -20.09 -5.52
CA GLY A 189 -9.59 -21.23 -4.64
C GLY A 189 -8.33 -22.03 -5.02
N VAL A 190 -8.12 -22.30 -6.31
CA VAL A 190 -6.91 -22.96 -6.81
C VAL A 190 -5.66 -22.12 -6.55
N LEU A 191 -5.72 -20.80 -6.80
CA LEU A 191 -4.60 -19.90 -6.53
C LEU A 191 -4.27 -19.82 -5.04
N VAL A 192 -5.28 -19.79 -4.15
CA VAL A 192 -5.08 -19.86 -2.70
C VAL A 192 -4.44 -21.19 -2.30
N ALA A 193 -4.96 -22.32 -2.78
CA ALA A 193 -4.40 -23.63 -2.47
C ALA A 193 -2.95 -23.76 -2.96
N PHE A 194 -2.67 -23.29 -4.17
CA PHE A 194 -1.32 -23.25 -4.73
C PHE A 194 -0.39 -22.34 -3.93
N PHE A 195 -0.86 -21.15 -3.53
CA PHE A 195 -0.11 -20.23 -2.67
C PHE A 195 0.24 -20.86 -1.32
N VAL A 196 -0.73 -21.52 -0.67
CA VAL A 196 -0.53 -22.21 0.60
C VAL A 196 0.46 -23.36 0.45
N TYR A 197 0.28 -24.21 -0.57
CA TYR A 197 1.18 -25.33 -0.86
C TYR A 197 2.63 -24.87 -1.09
N THR A 198 2.82 -23.85 -1.93
CA THR A 198 4.14 -23.30 -2.23
C THR A 198 4.78 -22.60 -1.03
N SER A 199 3.98 -21.99 -0.14
CA SER A 199 4.46 -21.38 1.11
C SER A 199 4.96 -22.41 2.14
N PHE A 200 4.55 -23.67 2.04
CA PHE A 200 5.09 -24.77 2.85
C PHE A 200 6.34 -25.40 2.21
N ALA A 201 6.44 -25.38 0.88
CA ALA A 201 7.56 -25.96 0.14
C ALA A 201 8.77 -25.03 0.04
N GLU A 202 8.52 -23.72 -0.04
CA GLU A 202 9.53 -22.67 -0.20
C GLU A 202 9.34 -21.59 0.86
N PRO A 203 10.41 -20.94 1.35
CA PRO A 203 10.28 -19.83 2.28
C PRO A 203 9.33 -18.74 1.74
N LEU A 204 8.38 -18.30 2.58
CA LEU A 204 7.50 -17.17 2.30
C LEU A 204 8.33 -15.96 1.85
N GLY A 205 8.05 -15.46 0.64
CA GLY A 205 8.77 -14.32 0.06
C GLY A 205 9.53 -14.60 -1.24
N THR A 206 9.46 -15.81 -1.81
CA THR A 206 9.99 -16.01 -3.18
C THR A 206 9.17 -15.21 -4.20
N LEU A 207 9.83 -14.74 -5.25
CA LEU A 207 9.38 -13.63 -6.12
C LEU A 207 8.13 -13.93 -6.95
N LYS A 208 7.79 -15.22 -7.10
CA LYS A 208 6.54 -15.70 -7.72
C LYS A 208 5.32 -15.38 -6.85
N HIS A 209 5.51 -15.22 -5.53
CA HIS A 209 4.43 -14.93 -4.60
C HIS A 209 3.87 -13.50 -4.77
N PHE A 210 4.67 -12.50 -5.17
CA PHE A 210 4.16 -11.13 -5.33
C PHE A 210 3.14 -10.99 -6.46
N PHE A 211 3.48 -11.54 -7.63
CA PHE A 211 2.58 -11.53 -8.78
C PHE A 211 1.29 -12.31 -8.49
N LEU A 212 1.43 -13.50 -7.88
CA LEU A 212 0.32 -14.35 -7.49
C LEU A 212 -0.59 -13.66 -6.47
N LEU A 213 -0.02 -13.03 -5.43
CA LEU A 213 -0.78 -12.26 -4.45
C LEU A 213 -1.52 -11.08 -5.10
N GLY A 214 -0.86 -10.35 -6.00
CA GLY A 214 -1.48 -9.27 -6.77
C GLY A 214 -2.72 -9.76 -7.54
N LEU A 215 -2.59 -10.89 -8.25
CA LEU A 215 -3.68 -11.52 -8.99
C LEU A 215 -4.81 -11.99 -8.05
N MET A 216 -4.48 -12.64 -6.93
CA MET A 216 -5.45 -13.11 -5.96
C MET A 216 -6.26 -11.96 -5.36
N TYR A 217 -5.60 -10.87 -4.95
CA TYR A 217 -6.27 -9.68 -4.45
C TYR A 217 -7.11 -9.02 -5.54
N ALA A 218 -6.65 -9.01 -6.79
CA ALA A 218 -7.42 -8.44 -7.87
C ALA A 218 -8.70 -9.24 -8.16
N LEU A 219 -8.61 -10.57 -8.21
CA LEU A 219 -9.77 -11.45 -8.34
C LEU A 219 -10.73 -11.32 -7.17
N LEU A 220 -10.22 -11.22 -5.94
CA LEU A 220 -11.03 -10.98 -4.75
C LEU A 220 -11.81 -9.66 -4.88
N ILE A 221 -11.15 -8.57 -5.26
CA ILE A 221 -11.81 -7.27 -5.46
C ILE A 221 -12.84 -7.36 -6.59
N LEU A 222 -12.50 -8.00 -7.72
CA LEU A 222 -13.43 -8.20 -8.85
C LEU A 222 -14.70 -8.93 -8.40
N LEU A 223 -14.56 -10.01 -7.64
CA LEU A 223 -15.69 -10.77 -7.10
C LEU A 223 -16.54 -9.92 -6.15
N LEU A 224 -15.90 -9.10 -5.30
CA LEU A 224 -16.60 -8.22 -4.36
C LEU A 224 -17.39 -7.10 -5.04
N ILE A 225 -16.92 -6.58 -6.18
CA ILE A 225 -17.61 -5.50 -6.91
C ILE A 225 -18.62 -6.03 -7.95
N SER A 226 -18.50 -7.29 -8.38
CA SER A 226 -19.37 -7.87 -9.42
C SER A 226 -20.62 -8.56 -8.85
N ASP A 227 -20.60 -8.94 -7.57
CA ASP A 227 -21.69 -9.65 -6.94
C ASP A 227 -21.98 -9.10 -5.54
N ASP A 228 -22.91 -8.15 -5.46
CA ASP A 228 -23.34 -7.52 -4.21
C ASP A 228 -24.09 -8.49 -3.27
N SER A 229 -24.52 -9.65 -3.77
CA SER A 229 -25.28 -10.65 -3.01
C SER A 229 -24.40 -11.61 -2.20
N ALA A 230 -23.09 -11.62 -2.44
CA ALA A 230 -22.18 -12.50 -1.74
C ALA A 230 -22.09 -12.16 -0.23
N TRP A 231 -22.07 -13.19 0.63
CA TRP A 231 -21.85 -13.04 2.07
C TRP A 231 -20.53 -12.30 2.39
N LEU A 232 -19.51 -12.47 1.52
CA LEU A 232 -18.25 -11.77 1.60
C LEU A 232 -18.44 -10.25 1.47
N ALA A 233 -19.28 -9.79 0.54
CA ALA A 233 -19.56 -8.36 0.38
C ALA A 233 -20.22 -7.77 1.65
N HIS A 234 -21.08 -8.54 2.31
CA HIS A 234 -21.71 -8.14 3.57
C HIS A 234 -20.69 -8.03 4.70
N LEU A 235 -19.77 -8.99 4.81
CA LEU A 235 -18.68 -8.95 5.78
C LEU A 235 -17.84 -7.68 5.61
N PHE A 236 -17.38 -7.38 4.39
CA PHE A 236 -16.57 -6.18 4.12
C PHE A 236 -17.34 -4.86 4.25
N LYS A 237 -18.67 -4.88 4.17
CA LYS A 237 -19.55 -3.73 4.46
C LYS A 237 -19.82 -3.52 5.97
N ALA A 238 -19.34 -4.42 6.84
CA ALA A 238 -19.51 -4.27 8.28
C ALA A 238 -18.97 -2.90 8.77
N PRO A 239 -19.72 -2.18 9.65
CA PRO A 239 -19.32 -0.86 10.14
C PRO A 239 -17.91 -0.83 10.74
N PHE A 240 -17.53 -1.89 11.46
CA PHE A 240 -16.21 -2.02 12.07
C PHE A 240 -15.07 -2.08 11.02
N LEU A 241 -15.22 -2.89 9.97
CA LEU A 241 -14.21 -2.97 8.90
C LEU A 241 -14.13 -1.67 8.10
N ARG A 242 -15.27 -1.01 7.86
CA ARG A 242 -15.29 0.33 7.23
C ARG A 242 -14.59 1.38 8.08
N PHE A 243 -14.80 1.33 9.40
CA PHE A 243 -14.13 2.20 10.36
C PHE A 243 -12.61 1.98 10.33
N LEU A 244 -12.15 0.73 10.43
CA LEU A 244 -10.73 0.39 10.30
C LEU A 244 -10.16 0.83 8.95
N GLY A 245 -10.92 0.66 7.87
CA GLY A 245 -10.54 1.17 6.55
C GLY A 245 -10.33 2.68 6.53
N GLY A 246 -11.14 3.45 7.27
CA GLY A 246 -11.05 4.90 7.38
C GLY A 246 -9.76 5.40 8.06
N ILE A 247 -9.24 4.65 9.04
CA ILE A 247 -8.00 4.98 9.76
C ILE A 247 -6.80 4.12 9.35
N SER A 248 -6.95 3.27 8.34
CA SER A 248 -5.96 2.29 7.90
C SER A 248 -4.62 2.91 7.54
N TYR A 249 -4.62 4.14 7.01
CA TYR A 249 -3.40 4.86 6.67
C TYR A 249 -2.58 5.24 7.92
N GLY A 250 -3.22 5.72 8.98
CA GLY A 250 -2.56 5.98 10.25
C GLY A 250 -2.06 4.71 10.92
N ILE A 251 -2.86 3.64 10.91
CA ILE A 251 -2.43 2.33 11.41
C ILE A 251 -1.17 1.86 10.66
N TYR A 252 -1.19 1.99 9.34
CA TYR A 252 -0.06 1.61 8.48
C TYR A 252 1.22 2.37 8.79
N LEU A 253 1.15 3.66 9.11
CA LEU A 253 2.36 4.43 9.42
C LEU A 253 2.86 4.22 10.85
N PHE A 254 1.96 4.09 11.84
CA PHE A 254 2.36 4.03 13.24
C PHE A 254 2.76 2.63 13.72
N HIS A 255 2.24 1.55 13.12
CA HIS A 255 2.33 0.22 13.73
C HIS A 255 3.77 -0.24 14.04
N GLN A 256 4.74 -0.05 13.13
CA GLN A 256 6.12 -0.49 13.39
C GLN A 256 6.78 0.33 14.51
N MET A 257 6.61 1.65 14.48
CA MET A 257 7.18 2.54 15.49
C MET A 257 6.59 2.26 16.88
N VAL A 258 5.26 2.14 16.98
CA VAL A 258 4.58 1.85 18.26
C VAL A 258 4.99 0.47 18.78
N ASN A 259 5.01 -0.55 17.91
CA ASN A 259 5.41 -1.89 18.29
C ASN A 259 6.86 -1.94 18.78
N GLY A 260 7.78 -1.30 18.05
CA GLY A 260 9.19 -1.23 18.45
C GLY A 260 9.41 -0.50 19.77
N ILE A 261 8.75 0.65 19.97
CA ILE A 261 8.84 1.42 21.21
C ILE A 261 8.28 0.63 22.40
N LEU A 262 7.09 0.03 22.28
CA LEU A 262 6.49 -0.71 23.40
C LEU A 262 7.26 -1.97 23.76
N HIS A 263 7.77 -2.74 22.79
CA HIS A 263 8.63 -3.88 23.09
C HIS A 263 9.93 -3.46 23.75
N ALA A 264 10.52 -2.33 23.36
CA ALA A 264 11.73 -1.82 23.99
C ALA A 264 11.50 -1.30 25.42
N LEU A 265 10.36 -0.66 25.67
CA LEU A 265 10.02 -0.11 26.99
C LEU A 265 9.55 -1.18 27.98
N VAL A 266 8.74 -2.14 27.53
CA VAL A 266 8.12 -3.15 28.40
C VAL A 266 8.97 -4.40 28.54
N LEU A 267 9.63 -4.84 27.46
CA LEU A 267 10.34 -6.13 27.39
C LEU A 267 11.84 -5.99 27.16
N HIS A 268 12.35 -4.76 26.97
CA HIS A 268 13.76 -4.47 26.70
C HIS A 268 14.36 -5.28 25.55
N ARG A 269 13.55 -5.64 24.55
CA ARG A 269 13.95 -6.44 23.40
C ARG A 269 13.26 -5.99 22.11
N SER A 270 13.78 -6.42 20.97
CA SER A 270 13.15 -6.18 19.67
C SER A 270 11.81 -6.93 19.55
N PRO A 271 10.85 -6.40 18.78
CA PRO A 271 9.54 -7.03 18.63
C PRO A 271 9.64 -8.40 17.95
N ARG A 272 9.51 -9.46 18.75
CA ARG A 272 9.46 -10.86 18.30
C ARG A 272 8.41 -11.61 19.12
N LEU A 273 7.55 -12.36 18.43
CA LEU A 273 6.52 -13.19 19.05
C LEU A 273 7.13 -14.53 19.47
N VAL A 274 7.63 -14.60 20.71
CA VAL A 274 8.30 -15.79 21.27
C VAL A 274 7.58 -16.37 22.48
N ASP A 275 6.69 -15.60 23.12
CA ASP A 275 6.04 -15.94 24.38
C ASP A 275 4.71 -15.19 24.53
N ALA A 276 3.93 -15.55 25.56
CA ALA A 276 2.65 -14.88 25.86
C ALA A 276 2.82 -13.38 26.16
N HIS A 277 3.95 -12.99 26.76
CA HIS A 277 4.24 -11.58 27.08
C HIS A 277 4.47 -10.73 25.82
N SER A 278 5.26 -11.21 24.85
CA SER A 278 5.42 -10.53 23.55
C SER A 278 4.12 -10.47 22.77
N ALA A 279 3.28 -11.50 22.83
CA ALA A 279 1.96 -11.46 22.24
C ALA A 279 1.09 -10.36 22.89
N ALA A 280 1.06 -10.29 24.23
CA ALA A 280 0.32 -9.26 24.96
C ALA A 280 0.80 -7.84 24.63
N VAL A 281 2.13 -7.61 24.58
CA VAL A 281 2.69 -6.30 24.20
C VAL A 281 2.40 -5.96 22.75
N THR A 282 2.38 -6.93 21.84
CA THR A 282 2.01 -6.70 20.43
C THR A 282 0.53 -6.35 20.29
N VAL A 283 -0.36 -6.98 21.06
CA VAL A 283 -1.79 -6.61 21.11
C VAL A 283 -1.95 -5.20 21.66
N LEU A 284 -1.25 -4.87 22.74
CA LEU A 284 -1.23 -3.51 23.29
C LEU A 284 -0.72 -2.50 22.26
N ALA A 285 0.34 -2.83 21.51
CA ALA A 285 0.85 -2.00 20.42
C ALA A 285 -0.18 -1.78 19.31
N GLY A 286 -0.95 -2.80 18.95
CA GLY A 286 -2.08 -2.68 18.02
C GLY A 286 -3.14 -1.72 18.53
N LEU A 287 -3.52 -1.81 19.81
CA LEU A 287 -4.50 -0.92 20.43
C LEU A 287 -4.00 0.53 20.47
N VAL A 288 -2.76 0.76 20.92
CA VAL A 288 -2.12 2.08 20.95
C VAL A 288 -2.01 2.66 19.53
N THR A 289 -1.67 1.83 18.54
CA THR A 289 -1.63 2.23 17.13
C THR A 289 -3.00 2.69 16.63
N CYS A 290 -4.07 1.95 16.94
CA CYS A 290 -5.43 2.34 16.59
C CYS A 290 -5.85 3.66 17.26
N LEU A 291 -5.50 3.85 18.54
CA LEU A 291 -5.79 5.09 19.27
C LEU A 291 -5.03 6.29 18.67
N LEU A 292 -3.75 6.12 18.34
CA LEU A 292 -2.96 7.17 17.69
C LEU A 292 -3.50 7.51 16.30
N ALA A 293 -3.82 6.49 15.49
CA ALA A 293 -4.43 6.68 14.18
C ALA A 293 -5.78 7.41 14.28
N LEU A 294 -6.59 7.12 15.30
CA LEU A 294 -7.83 7.84 15.56
C LEU A 294 -7.60 9.29 15.98
N ALA A 295 -6.60 9.53 16.82
CA ALA A 295 -6.25 10.85 17.30
C ALA A 295 -5.77 11.75 16.15
N THR A 296 -4.89 11.25 15.28
CA THR A 296 -4.41 12.00 14.11
C THR A 296 -5.53 12.21 13.08
N TYR A 297 -6.36 11.18 12.86
CA TYR A 297 -7.47 11.25 11.92
C TYR A 297 -8.47 12.35 12.28
N HIS A 298 -8.89 12.40 13.55
CA HIS A 298 -9.82 13.43 14.04
C HIS A 298 -9.13 14.77 14.30
N GLY A 299 -7.85 14.76 14.63
CA GLY A 299 -7.07 15.95 14.91
C GLY A 299 -6.88 16.84 13.68
N PHE A 300 -6.26 16.30 12.62
CA PHE A 300 -5.92 17.09 11.44
C PHE A 300 -6.24 16.42 10.10
N GLU A 301 -6.12 15.09 9.97
CA GLU A 301 -6.22 14.44 8.65
C GLU A 301 -7.61 14.65 8.03
N LYS A 302 -8.69 14.44 8.80
CA LYS A 302 -10.07 14.62 8.32
C LYS A 302 -10.31 16.03 7.78
N ARG A 303 -9.74 17.06 8.41
CA ARG A 303 -9.88 18.46 7.98
C ARG A 303 -9.12 18.73 6.68
N LEU A 304 -7.91 18.21 6.57
CA LEU A 304 -7.07 18.39 5.38
C LEU A 304 -7.63 17.61 4.18
N ILE A 305 -8.09 16.37 4.38
CA ILE A 305 -8.79 15.59 3.36
C ILE A 305 -10.04 16.34 2.88
N ALA A 306 -10.85 16.86 3.81
CA ALA A 306 -12.04 17.66 3.46
C ALA A 306 -11.68 18.94 2.67
N TRP A 307 -10.56 19.60 3.01
CA TRP A 307 -10.04 20.73 2.25
C TRP A 307 -9.67 20.33 0.81
N GLY A 308 -8.97 19.21 0.62
CA GLY A 308 -8.62 18.70 -0.71
C GLY A 308 -9.85 18.39 -1.57
N HIS A 309 -10.94 17.91 -0.96
CA HIS A 309 -12.20 17.64 -1.65
C HIS A 309 -12.98 18.89 -2.07
N ARG A 310 -12.61 20.09 -1.60
CA ARG A 310 -13.18 21.36 -2.10
C ARG A 310 -12.81 21.61 -3.57
N PHE A 311 -11.68 21.09 -4.02
CA PHE A 311 -11.27 21.15 -5.42
C PHE A 311 -12.01 20.08 -6.22
N ARG A 312 -12.87 20.50 -7.16
CA ARG A 312 -13.66 19.63 -8.05
C ARG A 312 -13.12 19.66 -9.47
N TYR A 313 -13.21 18.53 -10.17
CA TYR A 313 -12.89 18.46 -11.59
C TYR A 313 -13.87 19.33 -12.38
N ARG A 314 -13.35 20.10 -13.32
CA ARG A 314 -14.13 20.93 -14.26
C ARG A 314 -14.19 20.21 -15.59
N GLY A 315 -15.39 20.11 -16.14
CA GLY A 315 -15.64 19.57 -17.49
C GLY A 315 -15.53 20.66 -18.53
#